data_AF-A0A0M9AHB2-F1
#
_entry.id   AF-A0A0M9AHB2-F1
#
_cell.length_a   1.000
_cell.length_b   1.000
_cell.length_c   1.000
_cell.angle_alpha   90.00
_cell.angle_beta   90.00
_cell.angle_gamma   90.00
#
_symmetry.space_group_name_H-M   'P 1'
#
loop_
_entity.id
_entity.type
_entity.pdbx_description
1 polymer ?
#
loop_
_entity_poly.entity_id
_entity_poly.type
_entity_poly.pdbx_seq_one_letter_code
_entity_poly.pdbx_strand_id
1 'polypeptide(L)'
;MTTKPELQTEGSFVAGLAAIALFVVLGAVFMGVSFPAPAGFGEGAAITKSLGAAMFDIEPGLLVGDAAVPGEGFLVAFILIAIALDAALDGALMLAKRDDEEETVVADGGTHHGGDDS
;
A
#
# COMPACT_ATOMS: atom_id res chain seq x y z
N MET A 1 4.10 -21.90 -32.62
CA MET A 1 5.05 -20.85 -33.02
C MET A 1 5.08 -19.83 -31.91
N THR A 2 6.19 -19.71 -31.19
CA THR A 2 6.33 -18.76 -30.08
C THR A 2 7.30 -17.67 -30.52
N THR A 3 6.78 -16.44 -30.64
CA THR A 3 7.58 -15.26 -30.96
C THR A 3 8.59 -15.03 -29.85
N LYS A 4 9.86 -14.84 -30.23
CA LYS A 4 10.95 -14.59 -29.30
C LYS A 4 10.78 -13.19 -28.70
N PRO A 5 10.96 -13.00 -27.38
CA PRO A 5 10.88 -11.67 -26.78
C PRO A 5 11.99 -10.79 -27.32
N GLU A 6 11.60 -9.69 -27.97
CA GLU A 6 12.51 -8.66 -28.47
C GLU A 6 12.54 -7.49 -27.47
N LEU A 7 13.74 -7.00 -27.17
CA LEU A 7 13.91 -5.85 -26.28
C LEU A 7 13.42 -4.59 -27.01
N GLN A 8 12.38 -3.95 -26.47
CA GLN A 8 11.82 -2.71 -27.03
C GLN A 8 12.87 -1.59 -26.98
N THR A 9 13.57 -1.42 -28.09
CA THR A 9 14.69 -0.47 -28.24
C THR A 9 14.24 0.92 -28.69
N GLU A 10 12.93 1.08 -28.92
CA GLU A 10 12.28 2.36 -29.26
C GLU A 10 11.98 3.24 -28.03
N GLY A 11 12.35 2.77 -26.82
CA GLY A 11 12.20 3.53 -25.59
C GLY A 11 13.06 4.80 -25.53
N SER A 12 12.62 5.80 -24.79
CA SER A 12 13.32 7.08 -24.60
C SER A 12 14.67 6.88 -23.88
N PHE A 13 15.77 6.81 -24.64
CA PHE A 13 17.14 6.83 -24.11
C PHE A 13 17.41 8.05 -23.22
N VAL A 14 16.71 9.16 -23.47
CA VAL A 14 16.77 10.38 -22.66
C VAL A 14 16.26 10.11 -21.24
N ALA A 15 15.17 9.35 -21.08
CA ALA A 15 14.64 9.00 -19.76
C ALA A 15 15.61 8.08 -18.99
N GLY A 16 16.23 7.12 -19.67
CA GLY A 16 17.27 6.27 -19.07
C GLY A 16 18.49 7.06 -18.59
N LEU A 17 18.97 8.00 -19.42
CA LEU A 17 20.08 8.89 -19.06
C LEU A 17 19.71 9.81 -17.88
N ALA A 18 18.48 10.35 -17.88
CA ALA A 18 17.98 11.17 -16.78
C ALA A 18 17.90 10.39 -15.47
N ALA A 19 17.48 9.12 -15.50
CA ALA A 19 17.44 8.26 -14.32
C ALA A 19 18.85 7.99 -13.76
N ILE A 20 19.84 7.74 -14.63
CA ILE A 20 21.24 7.56 -14.21
C ILE A 20 21.78 8.85 -13.60
N ALA A 21 21.52 10.01 -14.23
CA ALA A 21 21.93 11.30 -13.70
C ALA A 21 21.32 11.57 -12.30
N LEU A 22 20.02 11.31 -12.12
CA LEU A 22 19.36 11.43 -10.83
C LEU A 22 19.97 10.48 -9.79
N PHE A 23 20.27 9.24 -10.16
CA PHE A 23 20.92 8.28 -9.27
C PHE A 23 22.30 8.76 -8.79
N VAL A 24 23.11 9.31 -9.70
CA VAL A 24 24.43 9.88 -9.36
C VAL A 24 24.27 11.07 -8.41
N VAL A 25 23.30 11.95 -8.65
CA VAL A 25 23.02 13.10 -7.77
C VAL A 25 22.62 12.63 -6.36
N LEU A 26 21.69 11.68 -6.25
CA LEU A 26 21.27 11.12 -4.96
C LEU A 26 22.44 10.43 -4.25
N GLY A 27 23.24 9.65 -4.98
CA GLY A 27 24.43 9.00 -4.43
C GLY A 27 25.45 10.00 -3.89
N ALA A 28 25.72 11.08 -4.64
CA ALA A 28 26.61 12.16 -4.21
C ALA A 28 26.07 12.86 -2.95
N VAL A 29 24.77 13.12 -2.88
CA VAL A 29 24.11 13.72 -1.69
C VAL A 29 24.23 12.78 -0.49
N PHE A 30 23.91 11.50 -0.63
CA PHE A 30 23.95 10.54 0.47
C PHE A 30 25.36 10.30 1.00
N MET A 31 26.37 10.32 0.12
CA MET A 31 27.78 10.18 0.54
C MET A 31 28.32 11.46 1.17
N GLY A 32 27.84 12.64 0.75
CA GLY A 32 28.27 13.94 1.25
C GLY A 32 27.56 14.39 2.53
N VAL A 33 26.43 13.78 2.86
CA VAL A 33 25.68 14.10 4.07
C VAL A 33 26.35 13.47 5.30
N SER A 34 26.64 14.30 6.29
CA SER A 34 26.98 13.86 7.63
C SER A 34 25.83 14.20 8.56
N PHE A 35 25.26 13.19 9.22
CA PHE A 35 24.30 13.44 10.29
C PHE A 35 25.05 13.63 11.62
N PRO A 36 24.62 14.56 12.48
CA PRO A 36 25.11 14.62 13.85
C PRO A 36 24.74 13.34 14.61
N ALA A 37 25.29 13.15 15.80
CA ALA A 37 24.91 12.04 16.67
C ALA A 37 23.36 12.00 16.81
N PRO A 38 22.72 10.84 16.65
CA PRO A 38 21.27 10.75 16.70
C PRO A 38 20.78 11.22 18.07
N ALA A 39 20.10 12.37 18.08
CA ALA A 39 19.36 12.85 19.22
C ALA A 39 18.09 12.01 19.30
N GLY A 40 18.17 10.84 19.93
CA GLY A 40 16.98 10.08 20.30
C GLY A 40 16.10 10.89 21.26
N PHE A 41 14.95 10.31 21.60
CA PHE A 41 14.15 10.88 22.67
C PHE A 41 14.82 10.60 24.02
N GLY A 42 14.70 11.53 24.97
CA GLY A 42 15.25 11.39 26.31
C GLY A 42 14.73 10.12 27.01
N GLU A 43 15.48 9.66 28.01
CA GLU A 43 15.06 8.51 28.82
C GLU A 43 13.67 8.76 29.44
N GLY A 44 12.78 7.79 29.30
CA GLY A 44 11.41 7.90 29.82
C GLY A 44 10.40 8.62 28.92
N ALA A 45 10.79 9.09 27.73
CA ALA A 45 9.86 9.68 26.77
C ALA A 45 8.77 8.68 26.33
N ALA A 46 7.50 9.01 26.54
CA ALA A 46 6.40 8.08 26.26
C ALA A 46 5.86 8.23 24.84
N ILE A 47 6.70 7.90 23.85
CA ILE A 47 6.44 8.10 22.42
C ILE A 47 5.08 7.54 21.99
N THR A 48 4.80 6.28 22.31
CA THR A 48 3.54 5.62 21.94
C THR A 48 2.32 6.33 22.54
N LYS A 49 2.45 6.83 23.78
CA LYS A 49 1.34 7.49 24.48
C LYS A 49 1.12 8.91 23.97
N SER A 50 2.19 9.64 23.68
CA SER A 50 2.12 10.96 23.04
C SER A 50 1.59 10.86 21.60
N LEU A 51 1.99 9.83 20.85
CA LEU A 51 1.44 9.57 19.52
C LEU A 51 -0.06 9.25 19.59
N GLY A 52 -0.49 8.41 20.54
CA GLY A 52 -1.89 8.12 20.77
C GLY A 52 -2.70 9.38 21.12
N ALA A 53 -2.14 10.29 21.92
CA ALA A 53 -2.76 11.59 22.21
C ALA A 53 -2.92 12.43 20.94
N ALA A 54 -1.85 12.54 20.15
CA ALA A 54 -1.84 13.29 18.89
C ALA A 54 -2.83 12.75 17.84
N MET A 55 -3.05 11.43 17.78
CA MET A 55 -4.04 10.82 16.87
C MET A 55 -5.46 11.30 17.12
N PHE A 56 -5.79 11.68 18.35
CA PHE A 56 -7.12 12.14 18.75
C PHE A 56 -7.18 13.64 19.04
N ASP A 57 -6.16 14.40 18.61
CA ASP A 57 -6.04 15.84 18.86
C ASP A 57 -6.07 16.20 20.36
N ILE A 58 -5.53 15.31 21.20
CA ILE A 58 -5.41 15.49 22.64
C ILE A 58 -4.01 15.98 22.95
N GLU A 59 -3.90 17.03 23.76
CA GLU A 59 -2.61 17.53 24.22
C GLU A 59 -1.86 16.45 25.03
N PRO A 60 -0.65 16.01 24.59
CA PRO A 60 0.06 14.90 25.22
C PRO A 60 0.37 15.12 26.71
N GLY A 61 0.60 16.37 27.11
CA GLY A 61 0.86 16.73 28.52
C GLY A 61 -0.27 16.30 29.47
N LEU A 62 -1.52 16.27 28.99
CA LEU A 62 -2.69 15.87 29.79
C LEU A 62 -2.71 14.37 30.10
N LEU A 63 -2.15 13.53 29.23
CA LEU A 63 -2.15 12.07 29.38
C LEU A 63 -0.83 11.54 29.92
N VAL A 64 0.27 12.25 29.68
CA VAL A 64 1.63 11.73 29.83
C VAL A 64 2.48 12.53 30.83
N GLY A 65 2.07 13.76 31.16
CA GLY A 65 2.84 14.64 32.06
C GLY A 65 4.20 14.99 31.47
N ASP A 66 5.25 14.98 32.31
CA ASP A 66 6.61 15.41 31.93
C ASP A 66 7.29 14.49 30.90
N ALA A 67 6.78 13.29 30.70
CA ALA A 67 7.25 12.36 29.67
C ALA A 67 6.63 12.62 28.29
N ALA A 68 5.80 13.65 28.17
CA ALA A 68 5.15 14.04 26.93
C ALA A 68 6.17 14.49 25.87
N VAL A 69 6.02 13.95 24.67
CA VAL A 69 6.73 14.43 23.49
C VAL A 69 5.82 15.37 22.70
N PRO A 70 6.27 16.61 22.38
CA PRO A 70 5.53 17.53 21.54
C PRO A 70 5.27 16.94 20.15
N GLY A 71 4.08 17.17 19.60
CA GLY A 71 3.70 16.72 18.27
C GLY A 71 2.45 17.42 17.78
N GLU A 72 2.24 17.39 16.47
CA GLU A 72 1.04 17.92 15.81
C GLU A 72 -0.12 16.93 15.88
N GLY A 73 -1.35 17.43 15.85
CA GLY A 73 -2.56 16.60 15.79
C GLY A 73 -2.72 15.89 14.44
N PHE A 74 -3.10 14.62 14.47
CA PHE A 74 -3.32 13.79 13.27
C PHE A 74 -4.78 13.36 13.09
N LEU A 75 -5.72 13.98 13.81
CA LEU A 75 -7.13 13.55 13.84
C LEU A 75 -7.74 13.49 12.44
N VAL A 76 -7.52 14.51 11.60
CA VAL A 76 -8.03 14.52 10.22
C VAL A 76 -7.47 13.36 9.41
N ALA A 77 -6.15 13.13 9.48
CA ALA A 77 -5.53 12.01 8.77
C ALA A 77 -6.05 10.66 9.26
N PHE A 78 -6.23 10.50 10.58
CA PHE A 78 -6.79 9.29 11.17
C PHE A 78 -8.21 9.00 10.64
N ILE A 79 -9.08 10.01 10.59
CA ILE A 79 -10.44 9.86 10.06
C ILE A 79 -10.44 9.55 8.57
N LEU A 80 -9.58 10.21 7.79
CA LEU A 80 -9.46 9.94 6.35
C LEU A 80 -9.01 8.49 6.07
N ILE A 81 -8.05 7.98 6.85
CA ILE A 81 -7.61 6.59 6.75
C ILE A 81 -8.76 5.65 7.11
N ALA A 82 -9.52 5.94 8.18
CA ALA A 82 -10.67 5.12 8.56
C ALA A 82 -11.70 5.01 7.44
N ILE A 83 -12.07 6.14 6.82
CA ILE A 83 -13.00 6.18 5.68
C ILE A 83 -12.42 5.42 4.47
N ALA A 84 -11.13 5.61 4.17
CA ALA A 84 -10.49 4.94 3.05
C ALA A 84 -10.45 3.41 3.24
N LEU A 85 -10.16 2.95 4.46
CA LEU A 85 -10.14 1.53 4.81
C LEU A 85 -11.55 0.91 4.73
N ASP A 86 -12.57 1.63 5.20
CA ASP A 86 -13.98 1.21 5.10
C ASP A 86 -14.42 1.04 3.64
N ALA A 87 -14.18 2.06 2.80
CA ALA A 87 -14.49 1.99 1.38
C ALA A 87 -13.68 0.91 0.63
N ALA A 88 -12.41 0.68 1.02
CA ALA A 88 -11.60 -0.38 0.45
C ALA A 88 -12.12 -1.77 0.83
N LEU A 89 -12.59 -1.95 2.07
CA LEU A 89 -13.21 -3.19 2.52
C LEU A 89 -14.52 -3.44 1.79
N ASP A 90 -15.39 -2.44 1.70
CA ASP A 90 -16.65 -2.53 0.94
C ASP A 90 -16.40 -2.81 -0.54
N GLY A 91 -15.41 -2.15 -1.14
CA GLY A 91 -14.99 -2.41 -2.52
C GLY A 91 -14.47 -3.84 -2.71
N ALA A 92 -13.68 -4.35 -1.76
CA ALA A 92 -13.20 -5.73 -1.79
C ALA A 92 -14.36 -6.74 -1.67
N LEU A 93 -15.35 -6.47 -0.81
CA LEU A 93 -16.53 -7.31 -0.63
C LEU A 93 -17.44 -7.28 -1.87
N MET A 94 -17.66 -6.11 -2.47
CA MET A 94 -18.42 -5.96 -3.71
C MET A 94 -17.77 -6.74 -4.86
N LEU A 95 -16.45 -6.69 -4.99
CA LEU A 95 -15.70 -7.44 -6.02
C LEU A 95 -15.67 -8.94 -5.75
N ALA A 96 -15.65 -9.35 -4.47
CA ALA A 96 -15.64 -10.75 -4.08
C ALA A 96 -17.00 -11.42 -4.32
N LYS A 97 -18.09 -10.66 -4.19
CA LYS A 97 -19.44 -11.16 -4.44
C LYS A 97 -19.61 -11.37 -5.94
N ARG A 98 -19.86 -12.62 -6.34
CA ARG A 98 -20.40 -12.96 -7.66
C ARG A 98 -21.90 -13.07 -7.51
N ASP A 99 -22.64 -12.42 -8.38
CA ASP A 99 -24.08 -12.56 -8.41
C ASP A 99 -24.40 -13.93 -9.02
N ASP A 100 -24.89 -14.86 -8.18
CA ASP A 100 -25.38 -16.18 -8.61
C ASP A 100 -26.80 -16.08 -9.23
N GLU A 101 -27.10 -14.97 -9.91
CA GLU A 101 -28.36 -14.78 -10.63
C GLU A 101 -28.14 -15.09 -12.11
N GLU A 102 -28.14 -16.40 -12.40
CA GLU A 102 -28.49 -17.09 -13.65
C GLU A 102 -27.56 -18.28 -13.91
N GLU A 103 -27.82 -19.40 -13.25
CA GLU A 103 -27.42 -20.70 -13.82
C GLU A 103 -28.42 -21.81 -13.48
N THR A 104 -29.63 -21.74 -14.06
CA THR A 104 -30.30 -22.96 -14.50
C THR A 104 -29.58 -23.49 -15.75
N VAL A 105 -28.31 -23.87 -15.63
CA VAL A 105 -27.66 -24.64 -16.71
C VAL A 105 -28.03 -26.10 -16.48
N VAL A 106 -29.14 -26.45 -17.10
CA VAL A 106 -29.42 -27.82 -17.50
C VAL A 106 -28.27 -28.26 -18.39
N ALA A 107 -27.35 -29.05 -17.85
CA ALA A 107 -26.38 -29.78 -18.64
C ALA A 107 -27.13 -30.91 -19.38
N ASP A 108 -27.67 -30.60 -20.56
CA ASP A 108 -28.16 -31.59 -21.54
C ASP A 108 -26.96 -32.36 -22.09
N GLY A 109 -26.57 -33.40 -21.35
CA GLY A 109 -25.49 -34.32 -21.71
C GLY A 109 -25.85 -35.10 -22.96
N GLY A 110 -25.42 -34.56 -24.10
CA GLY A 110 -25.69 -35.06 -25.44
C GLY A 110 -25.57 -36.57 -25.64
N THR A 111 -26.53 -37.09 -26.39
CA THR A 111 -26.67 -38.45 -26.88
C THR A 111 -25.41 -38.97 -27.58
N HIS A 112 -24.86 -40.10 -27.10
CA HIS A 112 -24.06 -40.98 -27.93
C HIS A 112 -24.90 -42.18 -28.35
N HIS A 113 -25.41 -42.08 -29.59
CA HIS A 113 -25.82 -43.25 -30.37
C HIS A 113 -24.56 -44.09 -30.63
N GLY A 114 -24.45 -45.22 -29.94
CA GLY A 114 -23.49 -46.28 -30.21
C GLY A 114 -24.28 -47.57 -30.25
N GLY A 115 -24.51 -48.07 -31.47
CA GLY A 115 -24.97 -49.44 -31.65
C GLY A 115 -23.89 -50.39 -31.15
N ASP A 116 -24.30 -51.46 -30.48
CA ASP A 116 -23.56 -52.70 -30.53
C ASP A 116 -24.54 -53.86 -30.49
N ASP A 117 -24.15 -54.88 -31.24
CA ASP A 117 -24.93 -56.01 -31.69
C ASP A 117 -25.34 -56.97 -30.55
N SER A 118 -26.56 -57.51 -30.61
CA SER A 118 -26.87 -58.92 -30.32
C SER A 118 -28.28 -59.32 -30.75
#